data_AF-A0A2B7WX19-F1
#
_entry.id   AF-A0A2B7WX19-F1
#
_cell.length_a   1.000
_cell.length_b   1.000
_cell.length_c   1.000
_cell.angle_alpha   90.00
_cell.angle_beta   90.00
_cell.angle_gamma   90.00
#
_symmetry.space_group_name_H-M   'P 1'
#
loop_
_entity.id
_entity.type
_entity.pdbx_description
1 polymer ?
#
loop_
_entity_poly.entity_id
_entity_poly.type
_entity_poly.pdbx_seq_one_letter_code
_entity_poly.pdbx_strand_id
1 'polypeptide(L)'
;MTADIPPIQPSPEAQSPHQSALADTPSNTAAMSSRTTTASKGGSPFVLLPSEILYMVLSMLSAPDLAAMSCTCRHILKHTLNDIIWMDLVNSNLPNPLSDPAPFDSWRELYISQYPMWFVARNKIWFSDVRDTGKLIVTRYNPRKCAIEGYRVVAKHTFHQFETWPYDTEVLVHSFKPDVTLWMDDPVIYLDKFIPSPSKRAMNWRFGEIRMPMPLEAQRVFSNFILCGKMKQEDMENPEKDVWPPRLIPSNDRADVSSCNPKESGLEGYEDICESAFHTRRWAQLGNFGAVFDGNNSRHGIATFASLQPELYTPTSEKPYQGIWVGDYSGHGSEYLLVLQRGDTFSMDDEHQGTDDGSSSSMHSSSDSSSSFAPQGRLEAIKLTGDPNVPRGEISFFAEDIGPKGLIRIADEDLFSGARVIRGQGHIASTNFRDDKFIPAQLFLITHDCMALFWEELKHISYYRRVDVDSLLSQELD
;
A
#
# COMPACT_ATOMS: atom_id res chain seq x y z
N MET A 1 -74.09 -32.50 9.76
CA MET A 1 -74.49 -33.12 8.47
C MET A 1 -73.22 -33.69 7.86
N THR A 2 -72.79 -34.89 8.31
CA THR A 2 -72.95 -36.21 7.63
C THR A 2 -72.24 -36.24 6.25
N ALA A 3 -71.03 -36.80 6.16
CA ALA A 3 -70.70 -38.21 5.82
C ALA A 3 -70.52 -38.35 4.27
N ASP A 4 -69.58 -39.05 3.63
CA ASP A 4 -68.93 -40.35 3.85
C ASP A 4 -67.65 -40.53 2.96
N ILE A 5 -66.86 -41.58 3.24
CA ILE A 5 -65.71 -42.18 2.51
C ILE A 5 -66.05 -43.69 2.27
N PRO A 6 -65.25 -44.57 1.62
CA PRO A 6 -64.75 -44.82 0.23
C PRO A 6 -65.43 -46.10 -0.40
N PRO A 7 -64.87 -46.94 -1.36
CA PRO A 7 -63.63 -47.80 -1.33
C PRO A 7 -62.84 -47.90 -2.68
N ILE A 8 -61.55 -48.25 -2.83
CA ILE A 8 -60.70 -49.50 -2.75
C ILE A 8 -60.96 -50.63 -3.81
N GLN A 9 -60.00 -50.77 -4.77
CA GLN A 9 -59.36 -51.93 -5.50
C GLN A 9 -60.20 -53.13 -6.06
N PRO A 10 -59.76 -53.96 -7.09
CA PRO A 10 -58.42 -54.60 -7.23
C PRO A 10 -57.88 -54.95 -8.68
N SER A 11 -56.71 -55.62 -8.70
CA SER A 11 -55.84 -56.21 -9.76
C SER A 11 -56.51 -57.20 -10.75
N PRO A 12 -55.82 -57.76 -11.79
CA PRO A 12 -54.91 -58.91 -11.61
C PRO A 12 -53.73 -59.08 -12.61
N GLU A 13 -52.94 -60.11 -12.32
CA GLU A 13 -51.72 -60.66 -12.95
C GLU A 13 -51.95 -61.34 -14.33
N ALA A 14 -50.85 -61.59 -15.07
CA ALA A 14 -50.37 -62.93 -15.49
C ALA A 14 -49.87 -63.07 -16.96
N GLN A 15 -48.72 -63.78 -17.07
CA GLN A 15 -48.32 -64.74 -18.11
C GLN A 15 -47.56 -64.30 -19.41
N SER A 16 -46.26 -64.63 -19.41
CA SER A 16 -45.44 -65.15 -20.53
C SER A 16 -46.01 -66.49 -21.07
N PRO A 17 -45.58 -67.11 -22.21
CA PRO A 17 -44.18 -67.28 -22.68
C PRO A 17 -43.99 -67.32 -24.21
N HIS A 18 -42.74 -67.41 -24.70
CA HIS A 18 -42.32 -68.44 -25.68
C HIS A 18 -40.79 -68.43 -25.90
N GLN A 19 -40.21 -69.62 -25.71
CA GLN A 19 -38.82 -70.01 -25.94
C GLN A 19 -38.60 -70.47 -27.38
N SER A 20 -37.38 -70.30 -27.92
CA SER A 20 -36.59 -71.22 -28.80
C SER A 20 -35.51 -70.38 -29.50
N ALA A 21 -34.26 -70.78 -29.76
CA ALA A 21 -33.49 -72.00 -29.56
C ALA A 21 -31.99 -71.66 -29.68
N LEU A 22 -31.14 -72.58 -29.23
CA LEU A 22 -29.67 -72.57 -29.21
C LEU A 22 -29.00 -72.92 -30.56
N ALA A 23 -27.73 -72.48 -30.71
CA ALA A 23 -26.57 -73.01 -31.48
C ALA A 23 -25.80 -71.83 -32.11
N ASP A 24 -24.48 -71.63 -32.10
CA ASP A 24 -23.28 -72.42 -31.78
C ASP A 24 -22.10 -71.47 -31.42
N THR A 25 -21.17 -71.94 -30.57
CA THR A 25 -19.82 -71.41 -30.27
C THR A 25 -18.78 -71.68 -31.40
N PRO A 26 -17.51 -71.23 -31.33
CA PRO A 26 -16.91 -70.00 -30.77
C PRO A 26 -15.90 -69.33 -31.74
N SER A 27 -15.49 -68.07 -31.49
CA SER A 27 -14.16 -67.62 -31.94
C SER A 27 -13.55 -66.64 -30.95
N ASN A 28 -12.38 -67.04 -30.45
CA ASN A 28 -11.51 -66.28 -29.57
C ASN A 28 -11.09 -64.95 -30.22
N THR A 29 -11.21 -63.85 -29.48
CA THR A 29 -10.19 -62.80 -29.50
C THR A 29 -10.14 -62.14 -28.13
N ALA A 30 -8.95 -62.17 -27.55
CA ALA A 30 -8.63 -61.60 -26.26
C ALA A 30 -8.91 -60.09 -26.27
N ALA A 31 -9.71 -59.63 -25.32
CA ALA A 31 -9.82 -58.21 -24.98
C ALA A 31 -9.60 -58.07 -23.48
N MET A 32 -8.58 -57.29 -23.15
CA MET A 32 -8.09 -56.98 -21.82
C MET A 32 -9.22 -56.61 -20.86
N SER A 33 -9.20 -57.26 -19.70
CA SER A 33 -10.03 -56.91 -18.55
C SER A 33 -9.63 -55.53 -18.04
N SER A 34 -10.23 -54.48 -18.58
CA SER A 34 -10.35 -53.22 -17.87
C SER A 34 -11.54 -53.38 -16.93
N ARG A 35 -11.26 -53.74 -15.66
CA ARG A 35 -12.21 -53.51 -14.57
C ARG A 35 -12.49 -52.01 -14.55
N THR A 36 -13.53 -51.61 -15.24
CA THR A 36 -14.21 -50.35 -15.03
C THR A 36 -14.74 -50.42 -13.60
N THR A 37 -13.95 -49.90 -12.67
CA THR A 37 -14.41 -49.61 -11.32
C THR A 37 -15.62 -48.71 -11.48
N THR A 38 -16.76 -49.25 -11.07
CA THR A 38 -18.05 -48.59 -11.03
C THR A 38 -17.90 -47.22 -10.40
N ALA A 39 -18.00 -46.17 -11.22
CA ALA A 39 -18.06 -44.79 -10.76
C ALA A 39 -19.22 -44.68 -9.77
N SER A 40 -18.91 -44.45 -8.50
CA SER A 40 -19.92 -44.18 -7.49
C SER A 40 -20.70 -42.94 -7.90
N LYS A 41 -22.02 -43.08 -7.99
CA LYS A 41 -22.95 -41.97 -8.23
C LYS A 41 -22.74 -40.85 -7.17
N GLY A 42 -22.51 -39.63 -7.65
CA GLY A 42 -23.06 -38.41 -7.02
C GLY A 42 -22.10 -37.43 -6.33
N GLY A 43 -20.78 -37.62 -6.35
CA GLY A 43 -19.83 -36.66 -5.77
C GLY A 43 -19.42 -35.58 -6.78
N SER A 44 -19.31 -34.31 -6.34
CA SER A 44 -18.63 -33.28 -7.13
C SER A 44 -17.20 -33.74 -7.44
N PRO A 45 -16.71 -33.62 -8.70
CA PRO A 45 -15.34 -33.99 -9.06
C PRO A 45 -14.28 -33.28 -8.21
N PHE A 46 -14.58 -32.07 -7.74
CA PHE A 46 -13.70 -31.30 -6.87
C PHE A 46 -13.44 -32.00 -5.52
N VAL A 47 -14.47 -32.65 -4.96
CA VAL A 47 -14.37 -33.37 -3.66
C VAL A 47 -13.59 -34.68 -3.80
N LEU A 48 -13.35 -35.16 -5.03
CA LEU A 48 -12.58 -36.37 -5.30
C LEU A 48 -11.07 -36.08 -5.47
N LEU A 49 -10.66 -34.82 -5.47
CA LEU A 49 -9.25 -34.45 -5.57
C LEU A 49 -8.46 -34.90 -4.32
N PRO A 50 -7.18 -35.26 -4.47
CA PRO A 50 -6.30 -35.51 -3.33
C PRO A 50 -6.23 -34.29 -2.40
N SER A 51 -6.01 -34.54 -1.11
CA SER A 51 -5.98 -33.49 -0.07
C SER A 51 -4.93 -32.43 -0.34
N GLU A 52 -3.81 -32.81 -0.94
CA GLU A 52 -2.70 -31.92 -1.33
C GLU A 52 -3.12 -30.97 -2.45
N ILE A 53 -3.87 -31.47 -3.44
CA ILE A 53 -4.38 -30.65 -4.54
C ILE A 53 -5.46 -29.71 -4.04
N LEU A 54 -6.34 -30.19 -3.15
CA LEU A 54 -7.31 -29.34 -2.46
C LEU A 54 -6.61 -28.23 -1.68
N TYR A 55 -5.54 -28.55 -0.93
CA TYR A 55 -4.75 -27.56 -0.22
C TYR A 55 -4.18 -26.50 -1.16
N MET A 56 -3.53 -26.91 -2.26
CA MET A 56 -2.96 -25.98 -3.25
C MET A 56 -4.01 -25.06 -3.88
N VAL A 57 -5.23 -25.55 -4.14
CA VAL A 57 -6.30 -24.72 -4.67
C VAL A 57 -6.80 -23.75 -3.61
N LEU A 58 -7.04 -24.23 -2.39
CA LEU A 58 -7.58 -23.42 -1.30
C LEU A 58 -6.59 -22.36 -0.81
N SER A 59 -5.27 -22.62 -0.86
CA SER A 59 -4.24 -21.65 -0.46
C SER A 59 -4.15 -20.43 -1.39
N MET A 60 -4.74 -20.50 -2.58
CA MET A 60 -4.78 -19.39 -3.54
C MET A 60 -6.03 -18.50 -3.38
N LEU A 61 -6.94 -18.87 -2.49
CA LEU A 61 -8.21 -18.15 -2.30
C LEU A 61 -8.08 -17.05 -1.24
N SER A 62 -8.87 -15.99 -1.42
CA SER A 62 -9.03 -14.95 -0.42
C SER A 62 -9.80 -15.48 0.80
N ALA A 63 -9.68 -14.82 1.96
CA ALA A 63 -10.42 -15.23 3.15
C ALA A 63 -11.96 -15.24 2.97
N PRO A 64 -12.60 -14.26 2.28
CA PRO A 64 -14.01 -14.32 1.93
C PRO A 64 -14.37 -15.56 1.09
N ASP A 65 -13.55 -15.88 0.07
CA ASP A 65 -13.78 -17.04 -0.80
C ASP A 65 -13.62 -18.34 -0.03
N LEU A 66 -12.65 -18.43 0.88
CA LEU A 66 -12.50 -19.56 1.79
C LEU A 66 -13.72 -19.72 2.69
N ALA A 67 -14.26 -18.62 3.22
CA ALA A 67 -15.48 -18.65 4.02
C ALA A 67 -16.68 -19.14 3.18
N ALA A 68 -16.83 -18.67 1.94
CA ALA A 68 -17.87 -19.14 1.02
C ALA A 68 -17.72 -20.63 0.69
N MET A 69 -16.50 -21.09 0.40
CA MET A 69 -16.17 -22.49 0.15
C MET A 69 -16.47 -23.37 1.35
N SER A 70 -16.18 -22.90 2.56
CA SER A 70 -16.44 -23.63 3.82
C SER A 70 -17.93 -23.92 4.03
N CYS A 71 -18.82 -23.10 3.46
CA CYS A 71 -20.27 -23.26 3.55
C CYS A 71 -20.85 -24.29 2.56
N THR A 72 -20.04 -24.80 1.62
CA THR A 72 -20.55 -25.68 0.54
C THR A 72 -20.79 -27.12 0.99
N CYS A 73 -19.81 -27.76 1.65
CA CYS A 73 -19.93 -29.12 2.17
C CYS A 73 -18.97 -29.40 3.33
N ARG A 74 -19.29 -30.43 4.14
CA ARG A 74 -18.50 -30.80 5.33
C ARG A 74 -17.05 -31.21 5.01
N HIS A 75 -16.83 -31.81 3.85
CA HIS A 75 -15.49 -32.23 3.43
C HIS A 75 -14.60 -31.01 3.15
N ILE A 76 -15.07 -30.07 2.33
CA ILE A 76 -14.37 -28.82 2.05
C ILE A 76 -14.23 -27.97 3.30
N LEU A 77 -15.26 -27.88 4.15
CA LEU A 77 -15.16 -27.21 5.46
C LEU A 77 -13.93 -27.69 6.24
N LYS A 78 -13.72 -29.01 6.36
CA LYS A 78 -12.56 -29.57 7.06
C LYS A 78 -11.23 -29.11 6.46
N HIS A 79 -11.13 -29.01 5.13
CA HIS A 79 -9.93 -28.52 4.46
C HIS A 79 -9.72 -27.01 4.61
N THR A 80 -10.79 -26.20 4.56
CA THR A 80 -10.73 -24.75 4.79
C THR A 80 -10.38 -24.38 6.23
N LEU A 81 -10.60 -25.29 7.19
CA LEU A 81 -10.21 -25.13 8.59
C LEU A 81 -8.74 -25.49 8.85
N ASN A 82 -7.97 -25.88 7.82
CA ASN A 82 -6.54 -26.10 7.96
C ASN A 82 -5.83 -24.78 8.29
N ASP A 83 -5.24 -24.71 9.48
CA ASP A 83 -4.67 -23.48 10.03
C ASP A 83 -3.43 -22.99 9.28
N ILE A 84 -2.76 -23.86 8.51
CA ILE A 84 -1.61 -23.47 7.67
C ILE A 84 -2.06 -22.49 6.58
N ILE A 85 -3.26 -22.67 6.01
CA ILE A 85 -3.82 -21.73 5.02
C ILE A 85 -3.99 -20.35 5.66
N TRP A 86 -4.47 -20.30 6.90
CA TRP A 86 -4.68 -19.05 7.62
C TRP A 86 -3.37 -18.42 8.09
N MET A 87 -2.37 -19.22 8.43
CA MET A 87 -1.00 -18.77 8.71
C MET A 87 -0.42 -18.03 7.50
N ASP A 88 -0.52 -18.63 6.31
CA ASP A 88 -0.04 -18.02 5.07
C ASP A 88 -0.78 -16.71 4.78
N LEU A 89 -2.10 -16.67 4.99
CA LEU A 89 -2.90 -15.44 4.86
C LEU A 89 -2.48 -14.34 5.84
N VAL A 90 -2.25 -14.66 7.12
CA VAL A 90 -1.76 -13.66 8.09
C VAL A 90 -0.37 -13.17 7.70
N ASN A 91 0.56 -14.08 7.44
CA ASN A 91 1.95 -13.74 7.17
C ASN A 91 2.15 -13.01 5.83
N SER A 92 1.29 -13.23 4.84
CA SER A 92 1.29 -12.43 3.60
C SER A 92 0.96 -10.95 3.80
N ASN A 93 0.32 -10.59 4.92
CA ASN A 93 0.00 -9.20 5.27
C ASN A 93 1.08 -8.53 6.12
N LEU A 94 2.18 -9.22 6.43
CA LEU A 94 3.19 -8.75 7.37
C LEU A 94 4.58 -8.71 6.71
N PRO A 95 5.39 -7.66 6.96
CA PRO A 95 6.78 -7.63 6.49
C PRO A 95 7.62 -8.74 7.12
N ASN A 96 7.38 -9.00 8.41
CA ASN A 96 8.06 -10.03 9.19
C ASN A 96 7.04 -11.11 9.56
N PRO A 97 7.18 -12.33 9.03
CA PRO A 97 6.28 -13.43 9.37
C PRO A 97 6.27 -13.73 10.86
N LEU A 98 5.09 -13.99 11.40
CA LEU A 98 4.91 -14.45 12.78
C LEU A 98 5.24 -15.94 12.87
N SER A 99 5.80 -16.34 14.01
CA SER A 99 6.10 -17.75 14.30
C SER A 99 4.96 -18.48 14.99
N ASP A 100 4.08 -17.74 15.68
CA ASP A 100 2.95 -18.29 16.41
C ASP A 100 1.72 -17.36 16.31
N PRO A 101 0.50 -17.91 16.48
CA PRO A 101 -0.73 -17.13 16.46
C PRO A 101 -1.04 -16.48 17.82
N ALA A 102 -0.14 -16.55 18.80
CA ALA A 102 -0.45 -16.13 20.16
C ALA A 102 -0.86 -14.64 20.18
N PRO A 103 -1.84 -14.29 21.02
CA PRO A 103 -2.47 -15.08 22.08
C PRO A 103 -3.71 -15.87 21.63
N PHE A 104 -3.94 -16.04 20.33
CA PHE A 104 -5.04 -16.87 19.82
C PHE A 104 -4.64 -18.34 19.74
N ASP A 105 -5.62 -19.23 19.81
CA ASP A 105 -5.38 -20.67 19.75
C ASP A 105 -5.15 -21.17 18.31
N SER A 106 -5.47 -20.35 17.31
CA SER A 106 -5.31 -20.66 15.89
C SER A 106 -5.02 -19.41 15.04
N TRP A 107 -4.31 -19.60 13.92
CA TRP A 107 -4.07 -18.56 12.90
C TRP A 107 -5.36 -18.02 12.31
N ARG A 108 -6.37 -18.87 12.16
CA ARG A 108 -7.71 -18.46 11.72
C ARG A 108 -8.35 -17.43 12.65
N GLU A 109 -8.28 -17.65 13.96
CA GLU A 109 -8.82 -16.70 14.94
C GLU A 109 -8.06 -15.38 14.92
N LEU A 110 -6.73 -15.45 14.84
CA LEU A 110 -5.88 -14.27 14.68
C LEU A 110 -6.29 -13.48 13.42
N TYR A 111 -6.44 -14.15 12.27
CA TYR A 111 -6.84 -13.49 11.03
C TYR A 111 -8.20 -12.80 11.16
N ILE A 112 -9.20 -13.48 11.73
CA ILE A 112 -10.55 -12.94 11.93
C ILE A 112 -10.53 -11.73 12.88
N SER A 113 -9.66 -11.74 13.89
CA SER A 113 -9.57 -10.67 14.89
C SER A 113 -9.21 -9.31 14.30
N GLN A 114 -8.64 -9.27 13.11
CA GLN A 114 -8.23 -8.05 12.42
C GLN A 114 -8.86 -7.91 11.02
N TYR A 115 -9.81 -8.76 10.66
CA TYR A 115 -10.48 -8.67 9.36
C TYR A 115 -11.54 -7.55 9.36
N PRO A 116 -11.68 -6.74 8.28
CA PRO A 116 -10.86 -6.68 7.04
C PRO A 116 -9.64 -5.72 7.07
N MET A 117 -9.10 -5.35 8.23
CA MET A 117 -8.08 -4.30 8.41
C MET A 117 -6.64 -4.71 8.07
N TRP A 118 -6.35 -5.96 7.71
CA TRP A 118 -4.98 -6.43 7.46
C TRP A 118 -4.21 -5.61 6.41
N PHE A 119 -4.90 -5.03 5.43
CA PHE A 119 -4.29 -4.16 4.43
C PHE A 119 -3.57 -2.95 5.06
N VAL A 120 -4.03 -2.47 6.22
CA VAL A 120 -3.43 -1.36 6.95
C VAL A 120 -2.01 -1.71 7.37
N ALA A 121 -1.78 -2.91 7.91
CA ALA A 121 -0.45 -3.39 8.28
C ALA A 121 0.39 -3.75 7.04
N ARG A 122 -0.24 -4.33 6.01
CA ARG A 122 0.43 -4.77 4.78
C ARG A 122 1.12 -3.64 4.02
N ASN A 123 0.46 -2.49 3.89
CA ASN A 123 0.99 -1.38 3.07
C ASN A 123 2.00 -0.50 3.82
N LYS A 124 2.13 -0.62 5.15
CA LYS A 124 3.16 0.01 6.01
C LYS A 124 3.15 1.54 6.05
N ILE A 125 3.30 2.21 4.92
CA ILE A 125 3.42 3.66 4.81
C ILE A 125 2.09 4.26 4.36
N TRP A 126 1.64 5.26 5.12
CA TRP A 126 0.42 6.00 4.81
C TRP A 126 0.66 7.49 4.96
N PHE A 127 0.04 8.29 4.09
CA PHE A 127 0.11 9.74 4.17
C PHE A 127 -1.26 10.38 3.95
N SER A 128 -1.53 11.47 4.68
CA SER A 128 -2.87 12.04 4.77
C SER A 128 -3.10 13.28 3.94
N ASP A 129 -4.35 13.49 3.53
CA ASP A 129 -4.89 14.70 2.93
C ASP A 129 -5.12 15.85 3.93
N VAL A 130 -4.51 15.85 5.12
CA VAL A 130 -4.64 16.96 6.09
C VAL A 130 -4.13 18.26 5.45
N ARG A 131 -5.00 19.27 5.37
CA ARG A 131 -4.73 20.50 4.62
C ARG A 131 -3.34 21.10 4.92
N ASP A 132 -2.64 21.47 3.84
CA ASP A 132 -1.29 22.02 3.76
C ASP A 132 -0.18 21.09 4.29
N THR A 133 -0.32 20.55 5.50
CA THR A 133 0.77 19.84 6.19
C THR A 133 0.85 18.36 5.90
N GLY A 134 -0.29 17.70 5.72
CA GLY A 134 -0.34 16.24 5.68
C GLY A 134 0.11 15.62 6.99
N LYS A 135 0.26 14.29 6.97
CA LYS A 135 0.79 13.47 8.06
C LYS A 135 1.38 12.23 7.40
N LEU A 136 2.64 11.91 7.68
CA LEU A 136 3.24 10.64 7.32
C LEU A 136 3.15 9.70 8.54
N ILE A 137 2.60 8.51 8.35
CA ILE A 137 2.52 7.49 9.39
C ILE A 137 3.07 6.16 8.89
N VAL A 138 3.61 5.39 9.83
CA VAL A 138 4.01 3.99 9.64
C VAL A 138 3.06 3.13 10.45
N THR A 139 2.50 2.09 9.84
CA THR A 139 1.60 1.11 10.45
C THR A 139 2.27 -0.26 10.53
N ARG A 140 1.94 -1.00 11.58
CA ARG A 140 2.41 -2.37 11.80
C ARG A 140 1.44 -3.15 12.67
N TYR A 141 1.51 -4.48 12.59
CA TYR A 141 0.85 -5.34 13.56
C TYR A 141 1.76 -5.57 14.77
N ASN A 142 1.21 -5.41 15.97
CA ASN A 142 1.91 -5.68 17.23
C ASN A 142 1.37 -6.98 17.85
N PRO A 143 2.13 -8.09 17.82
CA PRO A 143 1.67 -9.38 18.35
C PRO A 143 1.39 -9.35 19.85
N ARG A 144 2.20 -8.61 20.63
CA ARG A 144 2.05 -8.51 22.09
C ARG A 144 0.74 -7.84 22.50
N LYS A 145 0.30 -6.82 21.75
CA LYS A 145 -0.97 -6.10 21.97
C LYS A 145 -2.15 -6.67 21.17
N CYS A 146 -1.88 -7.49 20.17
CA CYS A 146 -2.86 -8.01 19.21
C CYS A 146 -3.60 -6.92 18.44
N ALA A 147 -2.89 -5.84 18.11
CA ALA A 147 -3.47 -4.65 17.51
C ALA A 147 -2.65 -4.20 16.30
N ILE A 148 -3.33 -3.63 15.30
CA ILE A 148 -2.66 -2.84 14.27
C ILE A 148 -2.48 -1.43 14.80
N GLU A 149 -1.23 -1.02 14.96
CA GLU A 149 -0.85 0.30 15.45
C GLU A 149 -0.25 1.13 14.31
N GLY A 150 -0.47 2.44 14.33
CA GLY A 150 0.11 3.36 13.36
C GLY A 150 0.51 4.67 14.00
N TYR A 151 1.77 5.06 13.79
CA TYR A 151 2.39 6.20 14.46
C TYR A 151 2.91 7.21 13.44
N ARG A 152 2.90 8.47 13.85
CA ARG A 152 3.47 9.56 13.04
C ARG A 152 4.98 9.44 12.98
N VAL A 153 5.53 9.61 11.78
CA VAL A 153 6.97 9.76 11.60
C VAL A 153 7.35 11.19 11.96
N VAL A 154 8.33 11.33 12.86
CA VAL A 154 8.82 12.62 13.34
C VAL A 154 10.34 12.69 13.22
N ALA A 155 10.86 13.87 12.95
CA ALA A 155 12.29 14.13 12.86
C ALA A 155 12.70 15.04 14.02
N LYS A 156 13.56 14.52 14.91
CA LYS A 156 14.13 15.30 16.01
C LYS A 156 15.43 15.91 15.55
N HIS A 157 15.55 17.23 15.70
CA HIS A 157 16.79 17.94 15.44
C HIS A 157 17.69 17.82 16.67
N THR A 158 18.87 17.21 16.50
CA THR A 158 19.84 17.04 17.59
C THR A 158 20.72 18.28 17.77
N PHE A 159 20.95 19.05 16.70
CA PHE A 159 21.78 20.25 16.71
C PHE A 159 21.50 21.12 15.47
N HIS A 160 21.39 22.45 15.63
CA HIS A 160 21.36 23.41 14.53
C HIS A 160 22.70 24.15 14.47
N GLN A 161 23.52 23.84 13.47
CA GLN A 161 24.73 24.62 13.18
C GLN A 161 24.53 25.37 11.88
N PHE A 162 24.79 26.67 11.92
CA PHE A 162 24.95 27.46 10.71
C PHE A 162 26.41 27.45 10.34
N GLU A 163 26.70 27.03 9.12
CA GLU A 163 28.02 27.11 8.52
C GLU A 163 27.93 28.02 7.29
N THR A 164 28.97 28.82 7.07
CA THR A 164 29.09 29.62 5.85
C THR A 164 29.70 28.76 4.76
N TRP A 165 29.16 28.82 3.55
CA TRP A 165 29.73 28.08 2.43
C TRP A 165 31.06 28.73 1.99
N PRO A 166 32.20 28.01 1.95
CA PRO A 166 33.50 28.61 1.59
C PRO A 166 33.56 29.19 0.17
N TYR A 167 32.69 28.71 -0.73
CA TYR A 167 32.62 29.18 -2.12
C TYR A 167 31.87 30.52 -2.26
N ASP A 168 30.83 30.73 -1.45
CA ASP A 168 30.06 31.97 -1.37
C ASP A 168 29.66 32.22 0.09
N THR A 169 30.34 33.16 0.74
CA THR A 169 30.15 33.46 2.17
C THR A 169 28.79 34.09 2.48
N GLU A 170 28.05 34.57 1.48
CA GLU A 170 26.68 35.04 1.65
C GLU A 170 25.68 33.88 1.79
N VAL A 171 26.10 32.67 1.45
CA VAL A 171 25.24 31.47 1.49
C VAL A 171 25.28 30.82 2.87
N LEU A 172 24.09 30.66 3.44
CA LEU A 172 23.89 29.96 4.70
C LEU A 172 23.67 28.47 4.46
N VAL A 173 24.47 27.64 5.13
CA VAL A 173 24.34 26.19 5.14
C VAL A 173 23.73 25.75 6.46
N HIS A 174 22.56 25.12 6.40
CA HIS A 174 21.91 24.55 7.58
C HIS A 174 22.35 23.09 7.72
N SER A 175 23.19 22.78 8.71
CA SER A 175 23.54 21.39 8.95
C SER A 175 22.28 20.61 9.35
N PHE A 176 22.07 19.46 8.71
CA PHE A 176 20.88 18.64 8.95
C PHE A 176 21.24 17.17 9.08
N LYS A 177 21.07 16.67 10.30
CA LYS A 177 21.21 15.25 10.67
C LYS A 177 20.09 14.89 11.65
N PRO A 178 18.85 14.75 11.15
CA PRO A 178 17.71 14.44 11.99
C PRO A 178 17.80 13.00 12.53
N ASP A 179 17.26 12.81 13.73
CA ASP A 179 16.90 11.50 14.25
C ASP A 179 15.44 11.22 13.91
N VAL A 180 15.20 10.34 12.93
CA VAL A 180 13.87 10.01 12.43
C VAL A 180 13.32 8.85 13.23
N THR A 181 12.21 9.08 13.93
CA THR A 181 11.60 8.12 14.86
C THR A 181 10.08 8.14 14.76
N LEU A 182 9.43 7.12 15.30
CA LEU A 182 7.98 7.11 15.51
C LEU A 182 7.59 7.88 16.78
N TRP A 183 6.55 8.71 16.69
CA TRP A 183 5.96 9.34 17.88
C TRP A 183 4.97 8.37 18.55
N MET A 184 5.44 7.68 19.59
CA MET A 184 4.72 6.59 20.25
C MET A 184 3.61 7.06 21.21
N ASP A 185 3.68 8.28 21.74
CA ASP A 185 2.73 8.76 22.77
C ASP A 185 1.33 9.13 22.21
N ASP A 186 1.24 9.50 20.93
CA ASP A 186 -0.01 9.84 20.24
C ASP A 186 -0.17 8.98 18.98
N PRO A 187 -0.60 7.70 19.11
CA PRO A 187 -0.90 6.88 17.95
C PRO A 187 -1.95 7.57 17.06
N VAL A 188 -1.84 7.38 15.75
CA VAL A 188 -2.85 7.82 14.79
C VAL A 188 -3.85 6.70 14.54
N ILE A 189 -3.35 5.46 14.46
CA ILE A 189 -4.13 4.25 14.28
C ILE A 189 -3.92 3.33 15.47
N TYR A 190 -5.01 2.82 16.02
CA TYR A 190 -5.00 1.76 17.02
C TYR A 190 -6.23 0.88 16.83
N LEU A 191 -6.07 -0.19 16.05
CA LEU A 191 -7.11 -1.15 15.75
C LEU A 191 -6.92 -2.36 16.65
N ASP A 192 -7.61 -2.33 17.78
CA ASP A 192 -7.63 -3.43 18.74
C ASP A 192 -8.36 -4.65 18.15
N LYS A 193 -8.11 -5.82 18.73
CA LYS A 193 -8.72 -7.08 18.30
C LYS A 193 -10.25 -6.98 18.31
N PHE A 194 -10.86 -7.34 17.19
CA PHE A 194 -12.30 -7.58 17.12
C PHE A 194 -12.59 -8.93 17.75
N ILE A 195 -13.11 -8.92 18.98
CA ILE A 195 -13.73 -10.09 19.59
C ILE A 195 -15.23 -10.02 19.31
N PRO A 196 -15.81 -10.90 18.48
CA PRO A 196 -17.25 -10.99 18.31
C PRO A 196 -17.88 -11.38 19.65
N SER A 197 -18.41 -10.40 20.38
CA SER A 197 -19.18 -10.67 21.60
C SER A 197 -20.61 -11.03 21.21
N PRO A 198 -21.19 -12.13 21.70
CA PRO A 198 -22.56 -12.54 21.36
C PRO A 198 -23.62 -11.48 21.73
N SER A 199 -23.32 -10.55 22.64
CA SER A 199 -24.21 -9.46 23.06
C SER A 199 -24.11 -8.18 22.22
N LYS A 200 -23.03 -7.99 21.45
CA LYS A 200 -22.92 -6.89 20.50
C LYS A 200 -23.19 -7.49 19.13
N ARG A 201 -24.35 -7.17 18.51
CA ARG A 201 -24.56 -7.46 17.08
C ARG A 201 -23.27 -7.10 16.35
N ALA A 202 -22.70 -8.07 15.64
CA ALA A 202 -21.45 -7.94 14.92
C ALA A 202 -21.35 -6.51 14.37
N MET A 203 -20.32 -5.79 14.81
CA MET A 203 -20.12 -4.42 14.37
C MET A 203 -20.15 -4.42 12.84
N ASN A 204 -21.15 -3.78 12.26
CA ASN A 204 -21.30 -3.71 10.81
C ASN A 204 -20.20 -2.78 10.29
N TRP A 205 -18.98 -3.31 10.16
CA TRP A 205 -17.83 -2.64 9.54
C TRP A 205 -18.20 -2.05 8.17
N ARG A 206 -19.19 -2.65 7.50
CA ARG A 206 -19.79 -2.23 6.23
C ARG A 206 -20.32 -0.79 6.23
N PHE A 207 -20.74 -0.25 7.38
CA PHE A 207 -21.39 1.07 7.45
C PHE A 207 -21.00 1.90 8.68
N GLY A 208 -20.02 1.44 9.46
CA GLY A 208 -19.75 1.97 10.80
C GLY A 208 -18.35 2.54 10.94
N GLU A 209 -18.26 3.71 11.56
CA GLU A 209 -17.00 4.22 12.08
C GLU A 209 -16.51 3.32 13.22
N ILE A 210 -15.26 2.88 13.15
CA ILE A 210 -14.61 2.02 14.12
C ILE A 210 -13.96 2.87 15.19
N ARG A 211 -14.51 2.84 16.41
CA ARG A 211 -13.93 3.52 17.58
C ARG A 211 -12.55 2.95 17.88
N MET A 212 -11.52 3.80 17.88
CA MET A 212 -10.18 3.44 18.33
C MET A 212 -9.98 3.88 19.79
N PRO A 213 -9.62 2.97 20.72
CA PRO A 213 -9.39 3.29 22.12
C PRO A 213 -8.03 3.98 22.31
N MET A 214 -8.01 5.31 22.12
CA MET A 214 -6.77 6.11 22.15
C MET A 214 -6.45 6.63 23.57
N PRO A 215 -5.17 6.85 23.93
CA PRO A 215 -4.79 7.44 25.22
C PRO A 215 -5.46 8.80 25.52
N LEU A 216 -5.67 9.61 24.47
CA LEU A 216 -6.27 10.94 24.60
C LEU A 216 -7.79 10.93 24.85
N GLU A 217 -8.44 9.77 24.89
CA GLU A 217 -9.84 9.68 25.34
C GLU A 217 -10.01 10.20 26.78
N ALA A 218 -8.97 10.08 27.62
CA ALA A 218 -8.95 10.67 28.96
C ALA A 218 -9.10 12.21 28.94
N GLN A 219 -8.69 12.85 27.85
CA GLN A 219 -8.85 14.28 27.58
C GLN A 219 -10.10 14.58 26.74
N ARG A 220 -11.00 13.59 26.60
CA ARG A 220 -12.20 13.63 25.75
C ARG A 220 -11.91 13.86 24.27
N VAL A 221 -10.75 13.39 23.80
CA VAL A 221 -10.38 13.37 22.38
C VAL A 221 -10.61 11.98 21.84
N PHE A 222 -11.39 11.91 20.79
CA PHE A 222 -11.93 10.69 20.27
C PHE A 222 -11.49 10.51 18.81
N SER A 223 -10.91 9.35 18.48
CA SER A 223 -10.55 8.96 17.11
C SER A 223 -11.32 7.74 16.62
N ASN A 224 -11.77 7.78 15.36
CA ASN A 224 -12.40 6.66 14.66
C ASN A 224 -11.64 6.34 13.37
N PHE A 225 -11.65 5.07 12.99
CA PHE A 225 -11.24 4.55 11.69
C PHE A 225 -12.45 4.29 10.80
N ILE A 226 -12.33 4.56 9.50
CA ILE A 226 -13.41 4.44 8.54
C ILE A 226 -12.85 3.81 7.27
N LEU A 227 -13.48 2.74 6.79
CA LEU A 227 -13.11 2.12 5.51
C LEU A 227 -13.44 3.06 4.35
N CYS A 228 -12.58 3.06 3.34
CA CYS A 228 -12.80 3.78 2.08
C CYS A 228 -13.38 2.81 1.04
N GLY A 229 -14.34 3.27 0.24
CA GLY A 229 -14.80 2.56 -0.95
C GLY A 229 -13.84 2.78 -2.13
N LYS A 230 -13.79 1.82 -3.05
CA LYS A 230 -13.07 1.97 -4.32
C LYS A 230 -13.71 3.07 -5.17
N MET A 231 -12.88 3.97 -5.67
CA MET A 231 -13.32 4.95 -6.64
C MET A 231 -13.43 4.30 -8.02
N LYS A 232 -14.43 4.71 -8.82
CA LYS A 232 -14.55 4.25 -10.21
C LYS A 232 -13.44 4.86 -11.06
N GLN A 233 -12.92 4.12 -12.03
CA GLN A 233 -11.84 4.58 -12.89
C GLN A 233 -12.16 5.91 -13.61
N GLU A 234 -13.38 6.07 -14.10
CA GLU A 234 -13.86 7.30 -14.75
C GLU A 234 -13.75 8.52 -13.83
N ASP A 235 -14.06 8.33 -12.54
CA ASP A 235 -13.99 9.37 -11.53
C ASP A 235 -12.53 9.68 -11.17
N MET A 236 -11.67 8.67 -11.16
CA MET A 236 -10.24 8.84 -10.91
C MET A 236 -9.57 9.69 -11.99
N GLU A 237 -10.00 9.57 -13.24
CA GLU A 237 -9.43 10.31 -14.37
C GLU A 237 -10.03 11.71 -14.54
N ASN A 238 -11.21 11.97 -13.95
CA ASN A 238 -11.87 13.26 -14.04
C ASN A 238 -11.02 14.37 -13.36
N PRO A 239 -10.53 15.38 -14.11
CA PRO A 239 -9.69 16.44 -13.55
C PRO A 239 -10.42 17.38 -12.58
N GLU A 240 -11.75 17.42 -12.60
CA GLU A 240 -12.54 18.25 -11.69
C GLU A 240 -12.69 17.64 -10.29
N LYS A 241 -12.34 16.35 -10.13
CA LYS A 241 -12.41 15.66 -8.84
C LYS A 241 -11.10 15.76 -8.09
N ASP A 242 -11.21 16.19 -6.84
CA ASP A 242 -10.13 16.13 -5.87
C ASP A 242 -9.92 14.68 -5.43
N VAL A 243 -8.75 14.15 -5.73
CA VAL A 243 -8.39 12.74 -5.49
C VAL A 243 -7.18 12.63 -4.58
N TRP A 244 -7.12 11.55 -3.81
CA TRP A 244 -6.00 11.21 -2.95
C TRP A 244 -5.56 9.75 -3.14
N PRO A 245 -4.26 9.42 -3.35
CA PRO A 245 -3.09 10.29 -3.50
C PRO A 245 -3.26 11.42 -4.53
N PRO A 246 -2.41 12.48 -4.48
CA PRO A 246 -2.33 13.47 -5.55
C PRO A 246 -1.91 12.84 -6.87
N ARG A 247 -2.36 13.40 -8.00
CA ARG A 247 -2.10 12.88 -9.36
C ARG A 247 -0.61 12.80 -9.71
N LEU A 248 0.21 13.64 -9.08
CA LEU A 248 1.67 13.65 -9.21
C LEU A 248 2.32 12.36 -8.70
N ILE A 249 1.67 11.65 -7.77
CA ILE A 249 2.13 10.36 -7.24
C ILE A 249 1.44 9.24 -8.04
N PRO A 250 2.20 8.34 -8.70
CA PRO A 250 1.63 7.17 -9.35
C PRO A 250 0.88 6.30 -8.33
N SER A 251 -0.33 5.88 -8.67
CA SER A 251 -1.14 5.00 -7.82
C SER A 251 -2.16 4.25 -8.66
N ASN A 252 -2.39 2.98 -8.33
CA ASN A 252 -3.40 2.13 -9.00
C ASN A 252 -4.82 2.51 -8.59
N ASP A 253 -4.99 2.95 -7.35
CA ASP A 253 -6.28 3.33 -6.77
C ASP A 253 -6.19 4.75 -6.20
N ARG A 254 -7.33 5.44 -6.14
CA ARG A 254 -7.46 6.73 -5.46
C ARG A 254 -8.78 6.79 -4.70
N ALA A 255 -8.83 7.66 -3.71
CA ALA A 255 -10.02 8.02 -2.96
C ALA A 255 -10.49 9.41 -3.36
N ASP A 256 -11.81 9.60 -3.44
CA ASP A 256 -12.42 10.91 -3.60
C ASP A 256 -12.35 11.67 -2.27
N VAL A 257 -11.72 12.85 -2.26
CA VAL A 257 -11.67 13.70 -1.06
C VAL A 257 -12.66 14.87 -1.12
N SER A 258 -13.34 15.06 -2.26
CA SER A 258 -14.36 16.10 -2.43
C SER A 258 -15.64 15.78 -1.64
N SER A 259 -16.01 14.50 -1.55
CA SER A 259 -17.20 14.00 -0.86
C SER A 259 -16.83 13.30 0.47
N CYS A 260 -16.48 14.08 1.49
CA CYS A 260 -16.16 13.55 2.83
C CYS A 260 -17.38 12.99 3.61
N ASN A 261 -18.42 12.49 2.94
CA ASN A 261 -19.56 11.83 3.58
C ASN A 261 -19.34 10.31 3.58
N PRO A 262 -19.00 9.67 4.72
CA PRO A 262 -18.76 8.23 4.78
C PRO A 262 -19.97 7.38 4.33
N LYS A 263 -21.17 7.95 4.43
CA LYS A 263 -22.43 7.31 4.01
C LYS A 263 -22.61 7.23 2.49
N GLU A 264 -21.83 7.99 1.72
CA GLU A 264 -21.88 8.00 0.25
C GLU A 264 -20.83 7.07 -0.37
N SER A 265 -19.99 6.41 0.45
CA SER A 265 -18.89 5.54 -0.01
C SER A 265 -19.33 4.27 -0.76
N GLY A 266 -20.63 3.96 -0.80
CA GLY A 266 -21.17 2.88 -1.64
C GLY A 266 -20.68 1.47 -1.30
N LEU A 267 -20.15 1.25 -0.09
CA LEU A 267 -19.66 -0.05 0.37
C LEU A 267 -20.83 -1.04 0.53
N GLU A 268 -21.05 -1.90 -0.46
CA GLU A 268 -22.06 -2.97 -0.41
C GLU A 268 -21.43 -4.30 0.03
N GLY A 269 -20.23 -4.59 -0.48
CA GLY A 269 -19.47 -5.82 -0.24
C GLY A 269 -18.05 -5.62 0.29
N TYR A 270 -17.29 -6.71 0.42
CA TYR A 270 -15.87 -6.67 0.78
C TYR A 270 -15.02 -6.23 -0.42
N GLU A 271 -15.43 -6.64 -1.61
CA GLU A 271 -14.86 -6.34 -2.90
C GLU A 271 -14.80 -4.83 -3.21
N ASP A 272 -15.68 -4.04 -2.59
CA ASP A 272 -15.76 -2.59 -2.74
C ASP A 272 -14.77 -1.85 -1.84
N ILE A 273 -14.12 -2.52 -0.88
CA ILE A 273 -13.17 -1.89 0.03
C ILE A 273 -11.91 -1.49 -0.74
N CYS A 274 -11.53 -0.22 -0.62
CA CYS A 274 -10.24 0.28 -1.07
C CYS A 274 -9.16 -0.16 -0.08
N GLU A 275 -8.27 -1.05 -0.50
CA GLU A 275 -7.16 -1.54 0.34
C GLU A 275 -5.95 -0.58 0.33
N SER A 276 -6.02 0.52 -0.40
CA SER A 276 -4.95 1.52 -0.56
C SER A 276 -5.33 2.90 0.00
N ALA A 277 -6.54 3.04 0.55
CA ALA A 277 -6.99 4.23 1.25
C ALA A 277 -7.90 3.91 2.45
N PHE A 278 -7.88 4.77 3.47
CA PHE A 278 -8.86 4.75 4.56
C PHE A 278 -9.07 6.16 5.07
N HIS A 279 -10.12 6.37 5.89
CA HIS A 279 -10.30 7.64 6.58
C HIS A 279 -10.16 7.49 8.09
N THR A 280 -9.77 8.58 8.73
CA THR A 280 -9.82 8.74 10.18
C THR A 280 -10.68 9.93 10.51
N ARG A 281 -11.38 9.89 11.64
CA ARG A 281 -12.07 11.06 12.18
C ARG A 281 -11.57 11.32 13.59
N ARG A 282 -11.20 12.56 13.90
CA ARG A 282 -10.76 12.98 15.25
C ARG A 282 -11.54 14.19 15.74
N TRP A 283 -12.11 14.11 16.94
CA TRP A 283 -12.90 15.19 17.54
C TRP A 283 -12.76 15.24 19.07
N ALA A 284 -12.97 16.42 19.64
CA ALA A 284 -13.06 16.69 21.07
C ALA A 284 -14.52 16.65 21.51
N GLN A 285 -14.80 16.18 22.72
CA GLN A 285 -16.09 16.40 23.37
C GLN A 285 -15.95 17.45 24.47
N LEU A 286 -16.49 18.65 24.22
CA LEU A 286 -16.53 19.75 25.19
C LEU A 286 -17.97 19.89 25.74
N GLY A 287 -18.19 19.37 26.94
CA GLY A 287 -19.54 19.29 27.53
C GLY A 287 -20.44 18.36 26.70
N ASN A 288 -21.59 18.88 26.23
CA ASN A 288 -22.51 18.17 25.36
C ASN A 288 -22.24 18.40 23.85
N PHE A 289 -21.24 19.21 23.51
CA PHE A 289 -20.92 19.57 22.13
C PHE A 289 -19.63 18.88 21.67
N GLY A 290 -19.61 18.38 20.44
CA GLY A 290 -18.38 17.91 19.79
C GLY A 290 -17.68 19.08 19.12
N ALA A 291 -16.43 19.35 19.46
CA ALA A 291 -15.58 20.31 18.77
C ALA A 291 -14.55 19.55 17.93
N VAL A 292 -14.42 19.86 16.65
CA VAL A 292 -13.42 19.24 15.78
C VAL A 292 -12.09 19.96 15.95
N PHE A 293 -11.00 19.21 16.13
CA PHE A 293 -9.66 19.78 16.38
C PHE A 293 -9.06 20.50 15.18
N ASP A 294 -9.34 20.02 13.96
CA ASP A 294 -8.85 20.63 12.72
C ASP A 294 -9.98 21.42 12.05
N GLY A 295 -10.14 22.69 12.44
CA GLY A 295 -11.14 23.60 11.85
C GLY A 295 -10.96 23.88 10.35
N ASN A 296 -9.81 23.50 9.79
CA ASN A 296 -9.45 23.65 8.38
C ASN A 296 -9.47 22.34 7.58
N ASN A 297 -9.65 21.18 8.21
CA ASN A 297 -9.91 19.93 7.50
C ASN A 297 -11.39 19.86 7.13
N SER A 298 -11.65 19.29 5.96
CA SER A 298 -12.96 18.96 5.39
C SER A 298 -14.03 18.70 6.46
N ARG A 299 -15.20 19.33 6.25
CA ARG A 299 -16.41 19.25 7.08
C ARG A 299 -16.43 17.97 7.96
N HIS A 300 -16.34 18.12 9.28
CA HIS A 300 -16.42 17.08 10.33
C HIS A 300 -15.12 16.39 10.81
N GLY A 301 -13.92 16.89 10.48
CA GLY A 301 -12.68 16.41 11.12
C GLY A 301 -12.21 15.06 10.60
N ILE A 302 -12.51 14.78 9.33
CA ILE A 302 -12.08 13.57 8.62
C ILE A 302 -10.75 13.86 7.92
N ALA A 303 -9.86 12.88 7.93
CA ALA A 303 -8.63 12.87 7.14
C ALA A 303 -8.55 11.55 6.37
N THR A 304 -8.29 11.63 5.08
CA THR A 304 -8.08 10.50 4.17
C THR A 304 -6.60 10.18 4.11
N PHE A 305 -6.26 8.93 4.37
CA PHE A 305 -4.91 8.40 4.23
C PHE A 305 -4.86 7.53 2.99
N ALA A 306 -3.76 7.62 2.26
CA ALA A 306 -3.46 6.71 1.16
C ALA A 306 -2.09 6.06 1.35
N SER A 307 -1.96 4.84 0.84
CA SER A 307 -0.71 4.09 0.87
C SER A 307 0.25 4.52 -0.24
N LEU A 308 1.54 4.33 -0.02
CA LEU A 308 2.55 4.36 -1.08
C LEU A 308 2.89 2.93 -1.51
N GLN A 309 2.96 2.71 -2.82
CA GLN A 309 3.44 1.45 -3.37
C GLN A 309 4.94 1.25 -3.04
N PRO A 310 5.37 0.05 -2.59
CA PRO A 310 6.77 -0.23 -2.24
C PRO A 310 7.78 0.15 -3.32
N GLU A 311 7.40 -0.01 -4.59
CA GLU A 311 8.22 0.28 -5.76
C GLU A 311 8.54 1.77 -5.90
N LEU A 312 7.77 2.67 -5.27
CA LEU A 312 7.97 4.12 -5.35
C LEU A 312 9.00 4.63 -4.34
N TYR A 313 9.20 3.93 -3.22
CA TYR A 313 10.11 4.36 -2.16
C TYR A 313 11.28 3.40 -1.90
N THR A 314 11.34 2.28 -2.64
CA THR A 314 12.48 1.37 -2.59
C THR A 314 13.51 1.78 -3.65
N PRO A 315 14.76 2.11 -3.26
CA PRO A 315 15.82 2.41 -4.21
C PRO A 315 16.26 1.15 -4.96
N THR A 316 16.66 1.32 -6.22
CA THR A 316 17.27 0.25 -7.03
C THR A 316 18.63 0.70 -7.55
N SER A 317 19.40 -0.21 -8.15
CA SER A 317 20.68 0.13 -8.79
C SER A 317 20.52 1.16 -9.92
N GLU A 318 19.39 1.12 -10.63
CA GLU A 318 19.06 2.07 -11.71
C GLU A 318 18.48 3.38 -11.16
N LYS A 319 17.75 3.28 -10.04
CA LYS A 319 17.08 4.41 -9.39
C LYS A 319 17.58 4.61 -7.96
N PRO A 320 18.87 4.96 -7.76
CA PRO A 320 19.44 4.98 -6.42
C PRO A 320 18.87 6.10 -5.56
N TYR A 321 18.38 7.20 -6.12
CA TYR A 321 17.83 8.32 -5.35
C TYR A 321 16.34 8.18 -5.03
N GLN A 322 15.67 7.19 -5.60
CA GLN A 322 14.25 6.95 -5.37
C GLN A 322 14.00 6.54 -3.92
N GLY A 323 13.07 7.19 -3.22
CA GLY A 323 12.84 6.93 -1.80
C GLY A 323 12.00 7.95 -1.07
N ILE A 324 11.78 7.70 0.21
CA ILE A 324 11.28 8.72 1.16
C ILE A 324 12.49 9.44 1.76
N TRP A 325 12.42 10.77 1.76
CA TRP A 325 13.46 11.65 2.25
C TRP A 325 12.88 12.60 3.29
N VAL A 326 13.73 13.10 4.17
CA VAL A 326 13.42 14.18 5.09
C VAL A 326 14.35 15.36 4.81
N GLY A 327 13.81 16.58 4.82
CA GLY A 327 14.58 17.82 4.64
C GLY A 327 14.18 18.90 5.65
N ASP A 328 15.10 19.80 5.96
CA ASP A 328 14.83 20.97 6.82
C ASP A 328 14.34 22.16 6.00
N TYR A 329 13.10 22.59 6.29
CA TYR A 329 12.46 23.78 5.72
C TYR A 329 12.50 24.96 6.70
N SER A 330 13.54 25.02 7.54
CA SER A 330 13.86 26.14 8.43
C SER A 330 12.74 26.44 9.41
N GLY A 331 12.08 27.61 9.31
CA GLY A 331 11.01 28.01 10.21
C GLY A 331 9.78 27.10 10.19
N HIS A 332 9.62 26.29 9.14
CA HIS A 332 8.54 25.30 9.03
C HIS A 332 8.91 23.94 9.65
N GLY A 333 10.20 23.69 9.91
CA GLY A 333 10.71 22.44 10.46
C GLY A 333 11.00 21.38 9.41
N SER A 334 11.04 20.12 9.84
CA SER A 334 11.34 18.98 8.96
C SER A 334 10.11 18.56 8.16
N GLU A 335 10.29 18.39 6.85
CA GLU A 335 9.26 17.86 5.96
C GLU A 335 9.71 16.57 5.26
N TYR A 336 8.76 15.69 4.97
CA TYR A 336 8.99 14.43 4.28
C TYR A 336 8.63 14.51 2.81
N LEU A 337 9.49 13.99 1.96
CA LEU A 337 9.38 14.02 0.51
C LEU A 337 9.39 12.60 -0.03
N LEU A 338 8.58 12.34 -1.05
CA LEU A 338 8.75 11.20 -1.95
C LEU A 338 9.61 11.68 -3.13
N VAL A 339 10.83 11.17 -3.22
CA VAL A 339 11.71 11.42 -4.35
C VAL A 339 11.51 10.31 -5.38
N LEU A 340 11.02 10.69 -6.55
CA LEU A 340 10.83 9.80 -7.70
C LEU A 340 11.94 10.02 -8.71
N GLN A 341 12.57 8.93 -9.16
CA GLN A 341 13.47 8.96 -10.31
C GLN A 341 12.74 8.39 -11.53
N ARG A 342 12.35 9.29 -12.44
CA ARG A 342 11.63 8.95 -13.66
C ARG A 342 12.62 8.59 -14.75
N GLY A 343 12.36 7.47 -15.43
CA GLY A 343 13.16 7.04 -16.57
C GLY A 343 12.97 7.99 -17.76
N ASP A 344 13.94 8.02 -18.67
CA ASP A 344 13.83 8.76 -19.92
C ASP A 344 12.65 8.22 -20.74
N THR A 345 11.53 8.94 -20.79
CA THR A 345 10.48 8.73 -21.78
C THR A 345 10.84 9.33 -23.15
N PHE A 346 12.14 9.48 -23.47
CA PHE A 346 12.64 10.08 -24.70
C PHE A 346 13.41 9.09 -25.58
N SER A 347 12.94 7.84 -25.65
CA SER A 347 13.48 6.86 -26.59
C SER A 347 12.36 6.11 -27.30
N MET A 348 11.48 6.84 -28.00
CA MET A 348 10.75 6.40 -29.19
C MET A 348 10.39 7.66 -29.99
N ASP A 349 11.21 7.94 -30.99
CA ASP A 349 10.91 8.63 -32.26
C ASP A 349 12.25 9.00 -32.92
N ASP A 350 12.97 8.00 -33.40
CA ASP A 350 13.94 8.20 -34.48
C ASP A 350 13.55 7.24 -35.60
N GLU A 351 12.61 7.71 -36.42
CA GLU A 351 12.20 7.06 -37.66
C GLU A 351 13.39 6.98 -38.62
N HIS A 352 13.87 5.76 -38.83
CA HIS A 352 14.09 5.17 -40.15
C HIS A 352 14.73 6.10 -41.19
N GLN A 353 16.06 6.10 -41.26
CA GLN A 353 16.73 6.06 -42.56
C GLN A 353 17.58 4.81 -42.65
N GLY A 354 17.04 3.85 -43.41
CA GLY A 354 17.77 2.66 -43.82
C GLY A 354 18.80 3.02 -44.88
N THR A 355 19.98 2.44 -44.74
CA THR A 355 20.74 1.91 -45.87
C THR A 355 21.51 0.70 -45.36
N ASP A 356 21.15 -0.47 -45.90
CA ASP A 356 21.97 -1.66 -45.94
C ASP A 356 23.38 -1.33 -46.41
N ASP A 357 24.39 -1.81 -45.68
CA ASP A 357 25.48 -2.51 -46.35
C ASP A 357 26.20 -3.46 -45.39
N GLY A 358 26.25 -4.73 -45.81
CA GLY A 358 26.85 -5.81 -45.06
C GLY A 358 28.38 -5.78 -45.14
N SER A 359 29.04 -5.95 -43.99
CA SER A 359 30.33 -6.62 -43.92
C SER A 359 30.64 -7.06 -42.50
N SER A 360 30.66 -8.38 -42.34
CA SER A 360 31.21 -9.09 -41.20
C SER A 360 32.72 -8.81 -41.08
N SER A 361 33.14 -8.23 -39.96
CA SER A 361 34.49 -8.48 -39.44
C SER A 361 34.47 -8.50 -37.92
N SER A 362 34.81 -9.66 -37.38
CA SER A 362 35.01 -9.94 -35.96
C SER A 362 36.23 -9.20 -35.45
N MET A 363 36.03 -8.28 -34.51
CA MET A 363 37.07 -7.87 -33.58
C MET A 363 36.57 -8.00 -32.15
N HIS A 364 37.19 -8.94 -31.45
CA HIS A 364 37.16 -9.02 -30.00
C HIS A 364 37.64 -7.66 -29.45
N SER A 365 36.79 -7.00 -28.66
CA SER A 365 37.27 -6.08 -27.64
C SER A 365 36.82 -6.61 -26.28
N SER A 366 37.69 -7.42 -25.70
CA SER A 366 37.76 -7.53 -24.25
C SER A 366 38.33 -6.22 -23.73
N SER A 367 37.47 -5.31 -23.31
CA SER A 367 37.83 -4.22 -22.43
C SER A 367 36.78 -4.13 -21.33
N ASP A 368 37.14 -4.82 -20.25
CA ASP A 368 36.80 -4.50 -18.88
C ASP A 368 36.51 -3.00 -18.71
N SER A 369 35.22 -2.65 -18.67
CA SER A 369 34.76 -1.39 -18.12
C SER A 369 33.43 -1.67 -17.44
N SER A 370 33.54 -1.96 -16.16
CA SER A 370 32.51 -1.63 -15.17
C SER A 370 32.32 -0.10 -15.13
N SER A 371 31.91 0.50 -16.26
CA SER A 371 31.31 1.82 -16.25
C SER A 371 30.00 1.64 -15.49
N SER A 372 30.07 1.89 -14.18
CA SER A 372 28.90 2.24 -13.39
C SER A 372 28.17 3.33 -14.17
N PHE A 373 27.11 2.96 -14.87
CA PHE A 373 26.28 3.93 -15.56
C PHE A 373 25.89 4.97 -14.52
N ALA A 374 26.36 6.21 -14.72
CA ALA A 374 26.02 7.29 -13.79
C ALA A 374 24.49 7.39 -13.74
N PRO A 375 23.89 7.52 -12.54
CA PRO A 375 22.45 7.66 -12.44
C PRO A 375 21.95 8.80 -13.34
N GLN A 376 20.86 8.56 -14.06
CA GLN A 376 20.30 9.44 -15.08
C GLN A 376 18.78 9.57 -14.96
N GLY A 377 18.21 10.54 -15.67
CA GLY A 377 16.77 10.79 -15.74
C GLY A 377 16.29 11.92 -14.82
N ARG A 378 14.99 12.17 -14.82
CA ARG A 378 14.36 13.25 -14.04
C ARG A 378 14.20 12.84 -12.59
N LEU A 379 14.57 13.72 -11.66
CA LEU A 379 14.38 13.55 -10.23
C LEU A 379 13.36 14.56 -9.72
N GLU A 380 12.31 14.10 -9.06
CA GLU A 380 11.23 14.95 -8.54
C GLU A 380 10.99 14.66 -7.07
N ALA A 381 11.04 15.69 -6.23
CA ALA A 381 10.76 15.59 -4.81
C ALA A 381 9.35 16.12 -4.52
N ILE A 382 8.41 15.21 -4.31
CA ILE A 382 7.00 15.52 -4.00
C ILE A 382 6.81 15.54 -2.49
N LYS A 383 6.19 16.59 -1.96
CA LYS A 383 5.91 16.72 -0.52
C LYS A 383 4.90 15.66 -0.05
N LEU A 384 5.29 14.75 0.84
CA LEU A 384 4.37 13.88 1.58
C LEU A 384 3.81 14.58 2.82
N THR A 385 4.65 15.40 3.44
CA THR A 385 4.24 16.47 4.35
C THR A 385 4.70 17.81 3.79
N GLY A 386 4.00 18.88 4.15
CA GLY A 386 4.35 20.21 3.68
C GLY A 386 3.95 21.31 4.64
N ASP A 387 3.83 22.51 4.09
CA ASP A 387 3.62 23.72 4.87
C ASP A 387 2.63 24.65 4.16
N PRO A 388 2.18 25.75 4.80
CA PRO A 388 1.26 26.69 4.18
C PRO A 388 1.80 27.40 2.93
N ASN A 389 3.10 27.38 2.67
CA ASN A 389 3.71 27.98 1.49
C ASN A 389 3.74 26.96 0.35
N VAL A 390 4.42 25.82 0.52
CA VAL A 390 4.38 24.70 -0.44
C VAL A 390 3.74 23.49 0.26
N PRO A 391 2.47 23.19 -0.05
CA PRO A 391 1.72 22.17 0.67
C PRO A 391 2.12 20.76 0.24
N ARG A 392 1.72 19.78 1.06
CA ARG A 392 1.76 18.35 0.70
C ARG A 392 1.13 18.13 -0.70
N GLY A 393 1.65 17.13 -1.41
CA GLY A 393 1.25 16.78 -2.75
C GLY A 393 1.94 17.58 -3.85
N GLU A 394 2.50 18.76 -3.52
CA GLU A 394 3.23 19.59 -4.49
C GLU A 394 4.69 19.16 -4.65
N ILE A 395 5.26 19.46 -5.80
CA ILE A 395 6.70 19.31 -6.03
C ILE A 395 7.42 20.38 -5.22
N SER A 396 8.35 19.99 -4.35
CA SER A 396 9.21 20.94 -3.65
C SER A 396 10.43 21.34 -4.47
N PHE A 397 11.02 20.40 -5.22
CA PHE A 397 12.11 20.66 -6.15
C PHE A 397 12.19 19.53 -7.18
N PHE A 398 12.82 19.81 -8.31
CA PHE A 398 13.14 18.79 -9.30
C PHE A 398 14.44 19.10 -10.05
N ALA A 399 14.99 18.09 -10.70
CA ALA A 399 16.07 18.20 -11.67
C ALA A 399 15.66 17.44 -12.93
N GLU A 400 15.73 18.09 -14.10
CA GLU A 400 15.25 17.49 -15.36
C GLU A 400 16.11 16.31 -15.83
N ASP A 401 17.42 16.36 -15.57
CA ASP A 401 18.32 15.26 -15.84
C ASP A 401 19.42 15.22 -14.76
N ILE A 402 19.47 14.13 -14.00
CA ILE A 402 20.58 13.88 -13.07
C ILE A 402 21.79 13.25 -13.75
N GLY A 403 21.73 12.98 -15.06
CA GLY A 403 22.80 12.51 -15.92
C GLY A 403 23.71 13.63 -16.45
N PRO A 404 24.41 13.41 -17.59
CA PRO A 404 25.34 14.38 -18.15
C PRO A 404 24.71 15.70 -18.62
N LYS A 405 23.43 15.72 -19.03
CA LYS A 405 22.82 16.95 -19.60
C LYS A 405 22.47 17.98 -18.53
N GLY A 406 22.19 17.54 -17.31
CA GLY A 406 21.96 18.44 -16.17
C GLY A 406 23.19 18.72 -15.33
N LEU A 407 24.33 18.07 -15.58
CA LEU A 407 25.56 18.28 -14.82
C LEU A 407 26.12 19.70 -15.03
N ILE A 408 26.27 20.45 -13.95
CA ILE A 408 26.93 21.76 -13.93
C ILE A 408 28.43 21.58 -13.71
N ARG A 409 28.79 20.85 -12.64
CA ARG A 409 30.19 20.60 -12.25
C ARG A 409 30.28 19.42 -11.27
N ILE A 410 31.51 18.99 -11.02
CA ILE A 410 31.86 18.18 -9.85
C ILE A 410 32.38 19.14 -8.79
N ALA A 411 31.85 19.05 -7.58
CA ALA A 411 32.27 19.88 -6.46
C ALA A 411 33.67 19.50 -5.98
N ASP A 412 34.53 20.50 -5.79
CA ASP A 412 35.89 20.38 -5.28
C ASP A 412 36.05 21.02 -3.89
N GLU A 413 35.02 21.72 -3.40
CA GLU A 413 34.95 22.28 -2.06
C GLU A 413 34.82 21.22 -0.96
N ASP A 414 35.44 21.45 0.20
CA ASP A 414 35.54 20.47 1.29
C ASP A 414 34.18 19.88 1.74
N LEU A 415 33.13 20.70 1.81
CA LEU A 415 31.79 20.29 2.26
C LEU A 415 31.08 19.34 1.29
N PHE A 416 31.35 19.45 0.00
CA PHE A 416 30.66 18.72 -1.06
C PHE A 416 31.63 17.99 -2.00
N SER A 417 32.86 17.74 -1.53
CA SER A 417 33.94 17.23 -2.39
C SER A 417 33.52 15.94 -3.10
N GLY A 418 33.65 15.92 -4.41
CA GLY A 418 33.25 14.81 -5.29
C GLY A 418 31.75 14.76 -5.64
N ALA A 419 30.90 15.60 -5.05
CA ALA A 419 29.48 15.60 -5.34
C ALA A 419 29.20 16.10 -6.77
N ARG A 420 28.24 15.47 -7.44
CA ARG A 420 27.75 15.95 -8.74
C ARG A 420 26.77 17.08 -8.48
N VAL A 421 27.06 18.27 -9.01
CA VAL A 421 26.18 19.44 -8.92
C VAL A 421 25.34 19.49 -10.17
N ILE A 422 24.03 19.30 -10.00
CA ILE A 422 23.05 19.17 -11.07
C ILE A 422 22.14 20.40 -11.09
N ARG A 423 21.78 20.86 -12.29
CA ARG A 423 20.78 21.92 -12.47
C ARG A 423 19.41 21.42 -12.01
N GLY A 424 18.78 22.19 -11.14
CA GLY A 424 17.42 21.94 -10.68
C GLY A 424 16.61 23.22 -10.54
N GLN A 425 15.40 23.05 -10.06
CA GLN A 425 14.51 24.15 -9.72
C GLN A 425 13.82 23.84 -8.39
N GLY A 426 13.74 24.85 -7.54
CA GLY A 426 13.04 24.80 -6.27
C GLY A 426 11.70 25.51 -6.35
N HIS A 427 10.67 24.96 -5.72
CA HIS A 427 9.34 25.53 -5.68
C HIS A 427 9.21 26.45 -4.47
N ILE A 428 8.76 27.68 -4.69
CA ILE A 428 8.42 28.62 -3.62
C ILE A 428 7.06 29.24 -3.89
N ALA A 429 6.38 29.67 -2.82
CA ALA A 429 5.14 30.41 -2.90
C ALA A 429 4.94 31.27 -1.65
N SER A 430 4.04 32.24 -1.74
CA SER A 430 3.52 32.96 -0.57
C SER A 430 2.53 32.09 0.22
N THR A 431 2.25 32.48 1.46
CA THR A 431 1.34 31.73 2.35
C THR A 431 -0.02 31.46 1.70
N ASN A 432 -0.54 30.25 1.92
CA ASN A 432 -1.66 29.61 1.23
C ASN A 432 -1.39 29.31 -0.24
N PHE A 433 -0.15 28.95 -0.56
CA PHE A 433 0.28 28.57 -1.90
C PHE A 433 -0.14 29.59 -2.98
N ARG A 434 0.12 30.88 -2.72
CA ARG A 434 -0.20 31.98 -3.65
C ARG A 434 1.03 32.42 -4.39
N ASP A 435 0.83 32.85 -5.64
CA ASP A 435 1.90 33.36 -6.51
C ASP A 435 3.08 32.39 -6.58
N ASP A 436 2.77 31.10 -6.73
CA ASP A 436 3.76 30.04 -6.77
C ASP A 436 4.65 30.16 -8.00
N LYS A 437 5.95 29.85 -7.83
CA LYS A 437 6.92 29.84 -8.91
C LYS A 437 8.06 28.89 -8.63
N PHE A 438 8.65 28.38 -9.70
CA PHE A 438 9.93 27.67 -9.65
C PHE A 438 11.08 28.66 -9.83
N ILE A 439 12.03 28.62 -8.89
CA ILE A 439 13.26 29.40 -8.93
C ILE A 439 14.48 28.50 -9.23
N PRO A 440 15.55 29.03 -9.83
CA PRO A 440 16.78 28.26 -10.06
C PRO A 440 17.34 27.67 -8.77
N ALA A 441 17.77 26.40 -8.85
CA ALA A 441 18.42 25.70 -7.75
C ALA A 441 19.52 24.77 -8.27
N GLN A 442 20.46 24.39 -7.40
CA GLN A 442 21.48 23.41 -7.72
C GLN A 442 21.39 22.23 -6.76
N LEU A 443 21.19 21.03 -7.30
CA LEU A 443 21.09 19.79 -6.54
C LEU A 443 22.46 19.13 -6.45
N PHE A 444 22.94 18.95 -5.23
CA PHE A 444 24.19 18.29 -4.89
C PHE A 444 23.89 16.83 -4.56
N LEU A 445 24.33 15.92 -5.43
CA LEU A 445 24.25 14.49 -5.23
C LEU A 445 25.49 14.03 -4.46
N ILE A 446 25.40 14.03 -3.12
CA ILE A 446 26.54 13.79 -2.22
C ILE A 446 26.74 12.27 -2.04
N THR A 447 25.70 11.57 -1.62
CA THR A 447 25.64 10.10 -1.58
C THR A 447 24.25 9.64 -1.98
N HIS A 448 24.04 8.33 -2.13
CA HIS A 448 22.70 7.80 -2.36
C HIS A 448 21.73 8.04 -1.18
N ASP A 449 22.22 8.43 0.00
CA ASP A 449 21.38 8.68 1.20
C ASP A 449 21.46 10.12 1.71
N CYS A 450 22.18 10.99 0.99
CA CYS A 450 22.37 12.39 1.33
C CYS A 450 22.38 13.25 0.06
N MET A 451 21.47 14.22 0.02
CA MET A 451 21.47 15.27 -1.00
C MET A 451 21.50 16.64 -0.33
N ALA A 452 21.91 17.67 -1.07
CA ALA A 452 21.71 19.04 -0.67
C ALA A 452 21.16 19.86 -1.85
N LEU A 453 20.36 20.87 -1.56
CA LEU A 453 19.78 21.76 -2.57
C LEU A 453 20.19 23.19 -2.24
N PHE A 454 20.89 23.83 -3.16
CA PHE A 454 21.19 25.25 -3.09
C PHE A 454 20.08 26.05 -3.78
N TRP A 455 19.39 26.87 -3.00
CA TRP A 455 18.36 27.81 -3.45
C TRP A 455 19.04 29.13 -3.83
N GLU A 456 19.23 29.38 -5.13
CA GLU A 456 20.10 30.47 -5.59
C GLU A 456 19.58 31.86 -5.18
N GLU A 457 18.28 32.11 -5.37
CA GLU A 457 17.64 33.39 -5.00
C GLU A 457 17.58 33.59 -3.48
N LEU A 458 17.52 32.51 -2.70
CA LEU A 458 17.42 32.56 -1.24
C LEU A 458 18.78 32.55 -0.54
N LYS A 459 19.87 32.33 -1.29
CA LYS A 459 21.24 32.17 -0.76
C LYS A 459 21.28 31.17 0.40
N HIS A 460 20.64 30.02 0.20
CA HIS A 460 20.43 29.02 1.25
C HIS A 460 20.68 27.60 0.74
N ILE A 461 21.32 26.75 1.56
CA ILE A 461 21.49 25.32 1.28
C ILE A 461 20.72 24.48 2.30
N SER A 462 19.78 23.67 1.81
CA SER A 462 19.06 22.64 2.58
C SER A 462 19.66 21.27 2.34
N TYR A 463 19.86 20.49 3.40
CA TYR A 463 20.21 19.07 3.29
C TYR A 463 18.97 18.18 3.37
N TYR A 464 19.07 17.02 2.73
CA TYR A 464 18.05 15.98 2.72
C TYR A 464 18.70 14.63 3.05
N ARG A 465 18.02 13.85 3.90
CA ARG A 465 18.46 12.51 4.31
C ARG A 465 17.41 11.48 3.94
N ARG A 466 17.84 10.32 3.45
CA ARG A 466 16.94 9.20 3.21
C ARG A 466 16.35 8.69 4.52
N VAL A 467 15.07 8.38 4.52
CA VAL A 467 14.38 7.74 5.64
C VAL A 467 14.51 6.22 5.51
N ASP A 468 15.02 5.57 6.56
CA ASP A 468 15.04 4.12 6.68
C ASP A 468 13.70 3.62 7.21
N VAL A 469 12.83 3.18 6.30
CA VAL A 469 11.48 2.69 6.61
C VAL A 469 11.53 1.38 7.41
N ASP A 470 12.48 0.50 7.12
CA ASP A 470 12.56 -0.81 7.78
C ASP A 470 12.99 -0.66 9.23
N SER A 471 13.90 0.28 9.52
CA SER A 471 14.26 0.67 10.90
C SER A 471 13.05 1.21 11.69
N LEU A 472 12.17 2.00 11.05
CA LEU A 472 10.96 2.50 11.71
C LEU A 472 9.97 1.35 12.01
N LEU A 473 9.87 0.35 11.15
CA LEU A 473 8.98 -0.79 11.35
C LEU A 473 9.43 -1.67 12.54
N SER A 474 10.73 -1.79 12.78
CA SER A 474 11.31 -2.57 13.88
C SER A 474 11.44 -1.80 15.21
N GLN A 475 11.36 -0.47 15.19
CA GLN A 475 11.54 0.38 16.38
C GLN A 475 10.66 -0.06 17.58
N GLU A 476 11.28 -0.40 18.71
CA GLU A 476 10.61 -0.83 19.97
C GLU A 476 9.75 -2.11 19.87
N LEU A 477 9.98 -2.98 18.88
CA LEU A 477 9.49 -4.38 18.96
C LEU A 477 10.45 -5.30 19.74
N ASP A 478 11.69 -4.86 19.94
CA ASP A 478 12.70 -5.51 20.79
C ASP A 478 12.36 -5.39 22.29
#